data_AF-A0A2D5Z955-F1
#
_entry.id   AF-A0A2D5Z955-F1
#
_cell.length_a   1.000
_cell.length_b   1.000
_cell.length_c   1.000
_cell.angle_alpha   90.00
_cell.angle_beta   90.00
_cell.angle_gamma   90.00
#
_symmetry.space_group_name_H-M   'P 1'
#
loop_
_entity.id
_entity.type
_entity.pdbx_description
1 polymer ?
#
loop_
_entity_poly.entity_id
_entity_poly.type
_entity_poly.pdbx_seq_one_letter_code
_entity_poly.pdbx_strand_id
1 'polypeptide(L)'
;MSSEQSSEQTSRPPADTSIQRRVKFGTNVALTIVVAIVIVVLINAMAYRYLKTMRVDATYSRRYSLSRQTINLARSLKKQYRIVTLIAQSVEEIEHAKSLIGEYERYSDKLTVEHLNPITSRGDQFKKTLLARYETRLEPVREAIEEGRKAVTEAAALLTPYADRLEALRKSGALTGIEQVGFIRQVSSFVERYPQGTSDLDRVIDQKLELTLPDYDGVLRDLREMVEVPEQNLAQIVTIFSAWIDDELTASALKEQVIPLRDEMGQTRKQLADRVSRLRGLEGLDDYNRVRRELENPDTVMIMSDDEVRVIALASMFRRDTSQEAQQQAPEQKDEALLFTGEEQITGALVGMEMEQKPMVIFVSSAQQPATGPRGVFAGVAERLRTMNFQVEDWNPSGQRPPIFPGQQPQPPTPQPPAEPEPGQ
;
A
#
# COMPACT_ATOMS: atom_id res chain seq x y z
N MET A 1 -19.00 33.28 -117.83
CA MET A 1 -18.03 34.38 -118.02
C MET A 1 -18.18 35.23 -116.77
N SER A 2 -17.23 35.15 -115.83
CA SER A 2 -16.14 36.15 -115.68
C SER A 2 -16.70 37.45 -115.09
N SER A 3 -16.23 38.09 -114.02
CA SER A 3 -15.10 37.93 -113.10
C SER A 3 -15.35 38.89 -111.90
N GLU A 4 -14.66 38.66 -110.78
CA GLU A 4 -14.03 39.63 -109.84
C GLU A 4 -14.79 40.86 -109.27
N GLN A 5 -14.93 40.92 -107.94
CA GLN A 5 -14.16 41.74 -106.96
C GLN A 5 -14.88 43.07 -106.61
N SER A 6 -14.86 43.65 -105.42
CA SER A 6 -14.09 43.45 -104.18
C SER A 6 -14.91 43.96 -102.99
N SER A 7 -14.64 43.39 -101.82
CA SER A 7 -15.26 43.65 -100.53
C SER A 7 -14.60 44.83 -99.79
N GLU A 8 -15.43 45.65 -99.15
CA GLU A 8 -15.05 46.79 -98.33
C GLU A 8 -15.30 46.49 -96.83
N GLN A 9 -14.30 46.86 -96.03
CA GLN A 9 -14.19 47.05 -94.57
C GLN A 9 -15.42 46.96 -93.65
N THR A 10 -15.24 46.32 -92.48
CA THR A 10 -15.69 46.89 -91.19
C THR A 10 -14.84 46.38 -90.00
N SER A 11 -14.67 47.23 -88.99
CA SER A 11 -13.69 47.13 -87.91
C SER A 11 -14.24 46.69 -86.54
N ARG A 12 -13.36 46.08 -85.71
CA ARG A 12 -13.31 45.94 -84.21
C ARG A 12 -14.31 44.96 -83.53
N PRO A 13 -14.08 44.44 -82.28
CA PRO A 13 -13.13 44.82 -81.20
C PRO A 13 -12.36 43.60 -80.56
N PRO A 14 -11.59 43.75 -79.45
CA PRO A 14 -10.53 42.80 -79.05
C PRO A 14 -11.05 41.60 -78.26
N ALA A 15 -10.31 40.48 -78.35
CA ALA A 15 -10.56 39.27 -77.58
C ALA A 15 -10.04 39.43 -76.15
N ASP A 16 -10.96 39.59 -75.18
CA ASP A 16 -10.63 39.45 -73.77
C ASP A 16 -10.59 37.98 -73.34
N THR A 17 -9.46 37.64 -72.74
CA THR A 17 -8.98 36.31 -72.34
C THR A 17 -9.93 35.49 -71.43
N SER A 18 -10.19 34.26 -71.84
CA SER A 18 -10.99 33.23 -71.15
C SER A 18 -10.34 32.63 -69.88
N ILE A 19 -9.20 33.15 -69.44
CA ILE A 19 -8.43 32.63 -68.30
C ILE A 19 -8.94 33.20 -66.95
N GLN A 20 -9.48 34.42 -66.93
CA GLN A 20 -9.94 35.06 -65.69
C GLN A 20 -11.24 34.48 -65.09
N ARG A 21 -12.05 33.74 -65.87
CA ARG A 21 -13.26 33.08 -65.34
C ARG A 21 -12.96 31.75 -64.64
N ARG A 22 -11.96 30.97 -65.06
CA ARG A 22 -11.65 29.66 -64.46
C ARG A 22 -11.09 29.74 -63.04
N VAL A 23 -10.37 30.81 -62.71
CA VAL A 23 -9.81 31.01 -61.36
C VAL A 23 -10.91 31.40 -60.37
N LYS A 24 -11.90 32.21 -60.77
CA LYS A 24 -12.99 32.65 -59.86
C LYS A 24 -13.99 31.54 -59.49
N PHE A 25 -14.19 30.53 -60.34
CA PHE A 25 -15.05 29.39 -60.01
C PHE A 25 -14.33 28.28 -59.23
N GLY A 26 -13.01 28.13 -59.37
CA GLY A 26 -12.23 27.15 -58.62
C GLY A 26 -12.14 27.47 -57.11
N THR A 27 -12.05 28.75 -56.75
CA THR A 27 -11.93 29.18 -55.34
C THR A 27 -13.21 28.92 -54.54
N ASN A 28 -14.39 29.15 -55.12
CA ASN A 28 -15.66 28.86 -54.44
C ASN A 28 -15.85 27.36 -54.22
N VAL A 29 -15.47 26.52 -55.19
CA VAL A 29 -15.54 25.06 -55.05
C VAL A 29 -14.58 24.57 -53.97
N ALA A 30 -13.34 25.07 -53.95
CA ALA A 30 -12.36 24.74 -52.91
C ALA A 30 -12.87 25.15 -51.51
N LEU A 31 -13.47 26.33 -51.37
CA LEU A 31 -14.02 26.80 -50.11
C LEU A 31 -15.18 25.90 -49.63
N THR A 32 -16.09 25.51 -50.52
CA THR A 32 -17.17 24.57 -50.16
C THR A 32 -16.66 23.19 -49.75
N ILE A 33 -15.57 22.70 -50.37
CA ILE A 33 -14.95 21.42 -49.98
C ILE A 33 -14.37 21.52 -48.56
N VAL A 34 -13.66 22.61 -48.24
CA VAL A 34 -13.11 22.83 -46.90
C VAL A 34 -14.21 22.90 -45.86
N VAL A 35 -15.29 23.65 -46.11
CA VAL A 35 -16.43 23.75 -45.19
C VAL A 35 -17.10 22.38 -45.00
N ALA A 36 -17.28 21.60 -46.07
CA ALA A 36 -17.83 20.26 -45.97
C ALA A 36 -16.95 19.34 -45.10
N ILE A 37 -15.63 19.39 -45.25
CA ILE A 37 -14.69 18.63 -44.42
C ILE A 37 -14.80 19.05 -42.95
N VAL A 38 -14.84 20.36 -42.66
CA VAL A 38 -14.98 20.86 -41.27
C VAL A 38 -16.29 20.38 -40.64
N ILE A 39 -17.40 20.41 -41.39
CA ILE A 39 -18.69 19.89 -40.92
C ILE A 39 -18.62 18.38 -40.65
N VAL A 40 -18.02 17.59 -41.55
CA VAL A 40 -17.85 16.14 -41.33
C VAL A 40 -16.99 15.86 -40.11
N VAL A 41 -15.91 16.61 -39.89
CA VAL A 41 -15.07 16.49 -38.69
C VAL A 41 -15.85 16.87 -37.43
N LEU A 42 -16.65 17.94 -37.46
CA LEU A 42 -17.50 18.34 -36.33
C LEU A 42 -18.59 17.31 -36.03
N ILE A 43 -19.27 16.79 -37.06
CA ILE A 43 -20.27 15.73 -36.91
C ILE A 43 -19.63 14.48 -36.35
N ASN A 44 -18.46 14.05 -36.86
CA ASN A 44 -17.75 12.90 -36.32
C ASN A 44 -17.25 13.14 -34.89
N ALA A 45 -16.79 14.34 -34.56
CA ALA A 45 -16.38 14.69 -33.20
C ALA A 45 -17.58 14.69 -32.24
N MET A 46 -18.73 15.26 -32.65
CA MET A 46 -19.97 15.25 -31.88
C MET A 46 -20.55 13.83 -31.76
N ALA A 47 -20.56 13.05 -32.84
CA ALA A 47 -21.00 11.66 -32.85
C ALA A 47 -20.09 10.80 -31.96
N TYR A 48 -18.77 10.98 -32.01
CA TYR A 48 -17.83 10.27 -31.14
C TYR A 48 -18.06 10.64 -29.67
N ARG A 49 -18.30 11.92 -29.35
CA ARG A 49 -18.64 12.37 -28.00
C ARG A 49 -19.99 11.82 -27.53
N TYR A 50 -21.01 11.83 -28.38
CA TYR A 50 -22.39 11.42 -28.06
C TYR A 50 -22.55 9.89 -27.98
N LEU A 51 -21.91 9.14 -28.90
CA LEU A 51 -21.88 7.68 -28.89
C LEU A 51 -21.06 7.11 -27.72
N LYS A 52 -20.03 7.83 -27.24
CA LYS A 52 -19.33 7.48 -25.99
C LYS A 52 -20.25 7.59 -24.76
N THR A 53 -21.24 8.48 -24.79
CA THR A 53 -22.19 8.71 -23.68
C THR A 53 -23.45 7.85 -23.77
N MET A 54 -23.89 7.45 -24.97
CA MET A 54 -25.08 6.60 -25.19
C MET A 54 -24.71 5.14 -25.49
N ARG A 55 -24.24 4.41 -24.47
CA ARG A 55 -24.40 2.95 -24.44
C ARG A 55 -25.60 2.66 -23.54
N VAL A 56 -26.78 2.55 -24.15
CA VAL A 56 -27.97 2.12 -23.44
C VAL A 56 -27.80 0.63 -23.18
N ASP A 57 -27.52 0.29 -21.93
CA ASP A 57 -27.38 -1.08 -21.47
C ASP A 57 -28.74 -1.78 -21.59
N ALA A 58 -28.93 -2.48 -22.70
CA ALA A 58 -30.17 -3.19 -23.03
C ALA A 58 -30.19 -4.62 -22.45
N THR A 59 -29.46 -4.86 -21.35
CA THR A 59 -29.60 -6.08 -20.58
C THR A 59 -30.67 -5.89 -19.51
N TYR A 60 -31.72 -6.71 -19.57
CA TYR A 60 -32.92 -6.65 -18.73
C TYR A 60 -32.64 -6.75 -17.22
N SER A 61 -31.43 -7.17 -16.80
CA SER A 61 -31.08 -7.38 -15.40
C SER A 61 -30.56 -6.14 -14.65
N ARG A 62 -30.13 -5.06 -15.32
CA ARG A 62 -29.46 -3.87 -14.71
C ARG A 62 -28.36 -4.22 -13.68
N ARG A 63 -27.85 -5.44 -13.68
CA ARG A 63 -27.00 -5.99 -12.61
C ARG A 63 -25.59 -5.37 -12.63
N TYR A 64 -25.25 -4.66 -13.70
CA TYR A 64 -23.94 -4.02 -13.92
C TYR A 64 -24.03 -2.50 -14.05
N SER A 65 -25.15 -1.90 -13.62
CA SER A 65 -25.33 -0.44 -13.59
C SER A 65 -25.19 0.09 -12.18
N LEU A 66 -24.59 1.28 -12.03
CA LEU A 66 -24.50 1.96 -10.74
C LEU A 66 -25.89 2.35 -10.21
N SER A 67 -26.08 2.24 -8.90
CA SER A 67 -27.28 2.75 -8.24
C SER A 67 -27.38 4.27 -8.37
N ARG A 68 -28.60 4.79 -8.20
CA ARG A 68 -28.85 6.25 -8.20
C ARG A 68 -28.06 6.98 -7.13
N GLN A 69 -27.85 6.34 -5.98
CA GLN A 69 -27.09 6.91 -4.86
C GLN A 69 -25.62 7.08 -5.24
N THR A 70 -25.02 6.04 -5.83
CA THR A 70 -23.63 6.06 -6.31
C THR A 70 -23.44 7.07 -7.44
N ILE A 71 -24.38 7.18 -8.37
CA ILE A 71 -24.35 8.21 -9.42
C ILE A 71 -24.36 9.63 -8.81
N ASN A 72 -25.22 9.87 -7.81
CA ASN A 72 -25.28 11.17 -7.15
C ASN A 72 -23.98 11.47 -6.39
N LEU A 73 -23.40 10.47 -5.71
CA LEU A 73 -22.10 10.60 -5.05
C LEU A 73 -21.01 10.96 -6.06
N ALA A 74 -20.86 10.17 -7.13
CA ALA A 74 -19.84 10.36 -8.16
C ALA A 74 -19.87 11.78 -8.74
N ARG A 75 -21.07 12.32 -8.99
CA ARG A 75 -21.28 13.70 -9.46
C ARG A 75 -20.93 14.77 -8.42
N SER A 76 -21.00 14.44 -7.13
CA SER A 76 -20.78 15.35 -6.01
C SER A 76 -19.36 15.32 -5.44
N LEU A 77 -18.49 14.44 -5.95
CA LEU A 77 -17.10 14.34 -5.51
C LEU A 77 -16.42 15.71 -5.55
N LYS A 78 -15.62 16.03 -4.54
CA LYS A 78 -14.88 17.29 -4.45
C LYS A 78 -13.46 17.11 -4.97
N LYS A 79 -12.80 15.99 -4.61
CA LYS A 79 -11.42 15.67 -4.99
C LYS A 79 -11.37 14.94 -6.33
N GLN A 80 -10.18 14.91 -6.94
CA GLN A 80 -9.90 14.03 -8.07
C GLN A 80 -9.54 12.63 -7.56
N TYR A 81 -10.10 11.60 -8.20
CA TYR A 81 -9.75 10.22 -7.91
C TYR A 81 -9.38 9.44 -9.17
N ARG A 82 -8.50 8.48 -8.95
CA ARG A 82 -8.10 7.48 -9.93
C ARG A 82 -8.39 6.10 -9.36
N ILE A 83 -9.20 5.33 -10.08
CA ILE A 83 -9.51 3.94 -9.77
C ILE A 83 -8.67 3.05 -10.69
N VAL A 84 -7.74 2.30 -10.13
CA VAL A 84 -6.83 1.43 -10.89
C VAL A 84 -7.08 -0.02 -10.50
N THR A 85 -7.50 -0.85 -11.45
CA THR A 85 -7.60 -2.29 -11.21
C THR A 85 -6.30 -2.97 -11.63
N LEU A 86 -5.66 -3.70 -10.73
CA LEU A 86 -4.47 -4.50 -10.97
C LEU A 86 -4.85 -5.98 -11.04
N ILE A 87 -5.06 -6.50 -12.24
CA ILE A 87 -5.65 -7.82 -12.46
C ILE A 87 -4.74 -8.67 -13.37
N ALA A 88 -4.32 -9.83 -12.89
CA ALA A 88 -3.36 -10.69 -13.60
C ALA A 88 -4.03 -11.56 -14.67
N GLN A 89 -5.20 -12.11 -14.37
CA GLN A 89 -5.97 -12.97 -15.27
C GLN A 89 -7.42 -12.52 -15.33
N SER A 90 -8.03 -12.62 -16.51
CA SER A 90 -9.42 -12.25 -16.75
C SER A 90 -10.29 -13.50 -16.69
N VAL A 91 -11.17 -13.57 -15.69
CA VAL A 91 -12.32 -14.48 -15.66
C VAL A 91 -13.61 -13.67 -15.85
N GLU A 92 -14.71 -14.33 -16.18
CA GLU A 92 -15.97 -13.67 -16.54
C GLU A 92 -16.47 -12.71 -15.44
N GLU A 93 -16.38 -13.13 -14.18
CA GLU A 93 -16.75 -12.34 -13.01
C GLU A 93 -15.91 -11.06 -12.88
N ILE A 94 -14.65 -11.13 -13.30
CA ILE A 94 -13.73 -10.01 -13.29
C ILE A 94 -14.07 -9.00 -14.39
N GLU A 95 -14.47 -9.45 -15.57
CA GLU A 95 -14.91 -8.56 -16.64
C GLU A 95 -16.19 -7.80 -16.25
N HIS A 96 -17.09 -8.47 -15.52
CA HIS A 96 -18.24 -7.81 -14.92
C HIS A 96 -17.85 -6.73 -13.92
N ALA A 97 -16.89 -7.01 -13.03
CA ALA A 97 -16.37 -6.03 -12.08
C ALA A 97 -15.73 -4.84 -12.80
N LYS A 98 -14.89 -5.08 -13.82
CA LYS A 98 -14.28 -4.02 -14.65
C LYS A 98 -15.33 -3.16 -15.34
N SER A 99 -16.37 -3.78 -15.92
CA SER A 99 -17.46 -3.08 -16.59
C SER A 99 -18.16 -2.12 -15.63
N LEU A 100 -18.51 -2.58 -14.42
CA LEU A 100 -19.13 -1.73 -13.40
C LEU A 100 -18.20 -0.62 -12.91
N ILE A 101 -16.91 -0.91 -12.72
CA ILE A 101 -15.91 0.09 -12.34
C ILE A 101 -15.80 1.17 -13.43
N GLY A 102 -15.81 0.78 -14.71
CA GLY A 102 -15.78 1.71 -15.84
C GLY A 102 -17.00 2.64 -15.94
N GLU A 103 -18.14 2.27 -15.34
CA GLU A 103 -19.30 3.17 -15.30
C GLU A 103 -19.06 4.40 -14.40
N TYR A 104 -18.17 4.34 -13.39
CA TYR A 104 -17.90 5.48 -12.50
C TYR A 104 -17.35 6.69 -13.26
N GLU A 105 -16.38 6.49 -14.17
CA GLU A 105 -15.80 7.54 -15.02
C GLU A 105 -16.85 8.24 -15.91
N ARG A 106 -17.96 7.56 -16.24
CA ARG A 106 -19.01 8.16 -17.08
C ARG A 106 -19.85 9.19 -16.34
N TYR A 107 -19.93 9.10 -15.02
CA TYR A 107 -20.80 9.95 -14.21
C TYR A 107 -20.05 11.08 -13.50
N SER A 108 -18.73 11.15 -13.60
CA SER A 108 -17.91 12.20 -13.00
C SER A 108 -16.65 12.46 -13.80
N ASP A 109 -16.36 13.73 -14.09
CA ASP A 109 -15.10 14.17 -14.70
C ASP A 109 -13.92 14.14 -13.71
N LYS A 110 -14.21 13.96 -12.42
CA LYS A 110 -13.21 13.81 -11.34
C LYS A 110 -12.78 12.37 -11.12
N LEU A 111 -13.35 11.42 -11.85
CA LEU A 111 -13.01 10.00 -11.76
C LEU A 111 -12.32 9.55 -13.04
N THR A 112 -11.16 8.93 -12.90
CA THR A 112 -10.48 8.24 -13.99
C THR A 112 -10.35 6.76 -13.66
N VAL A 113 -10.60 5.89 -14.63
CA VAL A 113 -10.55 4.44 -14.44
C VAL A 113 -9.48 3.84 -15.34
N GLU A 114 -8.62 3.00 -14.77
CA GLU A 114 -7.61 2.28 -15.51
C GLU A 114 -7.59 0.80 -15.14
N HIS A 115 -7.46 -0.05 -16.15
CA HIS A 115 -7.28 -1.49 -15.98
C HIS A 115 -5.87 -1.87 -16.40
N LEU A 116 -5.06 -2.32 -15.46
CA LEU A 116 -3.66 -2.71 -15.65
C LEU A 116 -3.47 -4.19 -15.28
N ASN A 117 -2.47 -4.80 -15.92
CA ASN A 117 -1.99 -6.11 -15.53
C ASN A 117 -0.72 -5.93 -14.67
N PRO A 118 -0.69 -6.45 -13.42
CA PRO A 118 0.37 -6.19 -12.44
C PRO A 118 1.73 -6.80 -12.78
N ILE A 119 1.79 -7.74 -13.73
CA ILE A 119 3.05 -8.39 -14.19
C ILE A 119 3.56 -7.81 -15.52
N THR A 120 2.93 -6.75 -16.01
CA THR A 120 3.38 -6.05 -17.23
C THR A 120 4.23 -4.84 -16.87
N SER A 121 5.03 -4.35 -17.84
CA SER A 121 5.82 -3.13 -17.67
C SER A 121 4.98 -1.92 -17.26
N ARG A 122 3.72 -1.83 -17.69
CA ARG A 122 2.78 -0.79 -17.25
C ARG A 122 2.39 -0.94 -15.77
N GLY A 123 2.22 -2.18 -15.29
CA GLY A 123 1.98 -2.47 -13.88
C GLY A 123 3.19 -2.08 -13.02
N ASP A 124 4.40 -2.37 -13.47
CA ASP A 124 5.63 -1.99 -12.77
C ASP A 124 5.82 -0.46 -12.74
N GLN A 125 5.57 0.22 -13.86
CA GLN A 125 5.61 1.69 -13.92
C GLN A 125 4.59 2.33 -12.97
N PHE A 126 3.40 1.74 -12.87
CA PHE A 126 2.38 2.19 -11.92
C PHE A 126 2.86 2.04 -10.47
N LYS A 127 3.42 0.89 -10.09
CA LYS A 127 3.99 0.69 -8.75
C LYS A 127 5.12 1.67 -8.43
N LYS A 128 5.99 1.98 -9.40
CA LYS A 128 7.01 3.04 -9.24
C LYS A 128 6.41 4.42 -9.03
N THR A 129 5.34 4.75 -9.75
CA THR A 129 4.61 6.02 -9.58
C THR A 129 3.93 6.09 -8.20
N LEU A 130 3.43 4.95 -7.71
CA LEU A 130 2.88 4.84 -6.37
C LEU A 130 3.97 5.07 -5.32
N LEU A 131 5.14 4.42 -5.47
CA LEU A 131 6.29 4.63 -4.58
C LEU A 131 6.71 6.09 -4.53
N ALA A 132 6.75 6.76 -5.69
CA ALA A 132 7.10 8.18 -5.82
C ALA A 132 6.27 9.11 -4.90
N ARG A 133 5.03 8.73 -4.58
CA ARG A 133 4.15 9.48 -3.68
C ARG A 133 4.58 9.42 -2.20
N TYR A 134 5.33 8.38 -1.83
CA TYR A 134 5.81 8.18 -0.46
C TYR A 134 7.23 8.68 -0.25
N GLU A 135 7.97 9.05 -1.31
CA GLU A 135 9.39 9.40 -1.26
C GLU A 135 9.77 10.35 -0.13
N THR A 136 9.05 11.46 0.03
CA THR A 136 9.31 12.43 1.12
C THR A 136 9.14 11.82 2.51
N ARG A 137 8.17 10.92 2.69
CA ARG A 137 7.96 10.21 3.97
C ARG A 137 8.95 9.06 4.18
N LEU A 138 9.59 8.59 3.11
CA LEU A 138 10.57 7.49 3.13
C LEU A 138 11.98 7.97 3.45
N GLU A 139 12.32 9.24 3.28
CA GLU A 139 13.64 9.79 3.63
C GLU A 139 14.10 9.47 5.06
N PRO A 140 13.35 9.81 6.13
CA PRO A 140 13.77 9.48 7.50
C PRO A 140 13.93 7.97 7.72
N VAL A 141 13.20 7.15 6.96
CA VAL A 141 13.31 5.70 7.03
C VAL A 141 14.60 5.21 6.37
N ARG A 142 15.02 5.80 5.25
CA ARG A 142 16.29 5.47 4.59
C ARG A 142 17.46 5.82 5.49
N GLU A 143 17.45 7.00 6.11
CA GLU A 143 18.44 7.40 7.10
C GLU A 143 18.51 6.38 8.24
N ALA A 144 17.35 5.98 8.74
CA ALA A 144 17.27 5.02 9.83
C ALA A 144 17.75 3.60 9.46
N ILE A 145 17.57 3.19 8.21
CA ILE A 145 18.13 1.94 7.68
C ILE A 145 19.66 2.01 7.67
N GLU A 146 20.24 3.11 7.20
CA GLU A 146 21.69 3.32 7.23
C GLU A 146 22.24 3.33 8.66
N GLU A 147 21.55 4.00 9.58
CA GLU A 147 21.90 3.95 11.01
C GLU A 147 21.81 2.53 11.58
N GLY A 148 20.79 1.76 11.20
CA GLY A 148 20.64 0.37 11.58
C GLY A 148 21.76 -0.52 11.05
N ARG A 149 22.13 -0.40 9.76
CA ARG A 149 23.27 -1.13 9.19
C ARG A 149 24.57 -0.83 9.91
N LYS A 150 24.80 0.46 10.21
CA LYS A 150 25.95 0.90 11.01
C LYS A 150 25.91 0.28 12.41
N ALA A 151 24.75 0.27 13.07
CA ALA A 151 24.60 -0.33 14.40
C ALA A 151 24.90 -1.84 14.40
N VAL A 152 24.45 -2.57 13.37
CA VAL A 152 24.73 -4.00 13.18
C VAL A 152 26.24 -4.25 12.99
N THR A 153 26.88 -3.44 12.14
CA THR A 153 28.33 -3.54 11.87
C THR A 153 29.14 -3.25 13.13
N GLU A 154 28.80 -2.19 13.86
CA GLU A 154 29.45 -1.83 15.13
C GLU A 154 29.21 -2.90 16.20
N ALA A 155 28.03 -3.52 16.26
CA ALA A 155 27.76 -4.65 17.14
C ALA A 155 28.67 -5.86 16.83
N ALA A 156 28.89 -6.17 15.54
CA ALA A 156 29.80 -7.26 15.16
C ALA A 156 31.24 -6.96 15.55
N ALA A 157 31.68 -5.72 15.36
CA ALA A 157 33.01 -5.28 15.78
C ALA A 157 33.20 -5.39 17.31
N LEU A 158 32.16 -5.08 18.10
CA LEU A 158 32.20 -5.21 19.56
C LEU A 158 32.24 -6.67 20.05
N LEU A 159 31.59 -7.59 19.33
CA LEU A 159 31.53 -8.99 19.72
C LEU A 159 32.76 -9.79 19.29
N THR A 160 33.39 -9.43 18.17
CA THR A 160 34.51 -10.16 17.57
C THR A 160 35.65 -10.48 18.55
N PRO A 161 36.11 -9.54 19.42
CA PRO A 161 37.20 -9.81 20.36
C PRO A 161 36.90 -10.91 21.39
N TYR A 162 35.63 -11.25 21.62
CA TYR A 162 35.28 -12.30 22.59
C TYR A 162 35.58 -13.71 22.07
N ALA A 163 35.65 -13.94 20.76
CA ALA A 163 35.90 -15.27 20.20
C ALA A 163 37.22 -15.85 20.71
N ASP A 164 38.32 -15.10 20.57
CA ASP A 164 39.65 -15.53 21.00
C ASP A 164 39.73 -15.75 22.51
N ARG A 165 39.06 -14.90 23.29
CA ARG A 165 39.07 -15.00 24.76
C ARG A 165 38.25 -16.19 25.27
N LEU A 166 37.09 -16.46 24.66
CA LEU A 166 36.28 -17.62 25.00
C LEU A 166 37.00 -18.91 24.60
N GLU A 167 37.73 -18.92 23.48
CA GLU A 167 38.56 -20.05 23.08
C GLU A 167 39.75 -20.26 24.03
N ALA A 168 40.38 -19.19 24.50
CA ALA A 168 41.42 -19.26 25.53
C ALA A 168 40.86 -19.83 26.85
N LEU A 169 39.70 -19.36 27.30
CA LEU A 169 39.01 -19.89 28.47
C LEU A 169 38.72 -21.39 28.34
N ARG A 170 38.24 -21.82 27.17
CA ARG A 170 37.96 -23.23 26.87
C ARG A 170 39.20 -24.11 26.93
N LYS A 171 40.37 -23.57 26.53
CA LYS A 171 41.66 -24.28 26.55
C LYS A 171 42.38 -24.23 27.90
N SER A 172 42.01 -23.30 28.78
CA SER A 172 42.70 -23.09 30.06
C SER A 172 42.61 -24.25 31.05
N GLY A 173 41.62 -25.15 30.89
CA GLY A 173 41.33 -26.21 31.85
C GLY A 173 40.58 -25.72 33.11
N ALA A 174 40.22 -24.43 33.20
CA ALA A 174 39.51 -23.88 34.35
C ALA A 174 38.02 -24.28 34.42
N LEU A 175 37.44 -24.72 33.29
CA LEU A 175 36.06 -25.21 33.22
C LEU A 175 36.01 -26.65 33.74
N THR A 176 35.39 -26.86 34.90
CA THR A 176 35.35 -28.17 35.58
C THR A 176 33.98 -28.85 35.50
N GLY A 177 32.90 -28.06 35.39
CA GLY A 177 31.53 -28.57 35.27
C GLY A 177 31.06 -28.76 33.83
N ILE A 178 30.24 -29.80 33.60
CA ILE A 178 29.62 -30.08 32.29
C ILE A 178 28.76 -28.89 31.82
N GLU A 179 28.02 -28.27 32.74
CA GLU A 179 27.20 -27.09 32.45
C GLU A 179 28.04 -25.89 32.03
N GLN A 180 29.18 -25.65 32.70
CA GLN A 180 30.11 -24.57 32.35
C GLN A 180 30.67 -24.75 30.94
N VAL A 181 31.09 -25.98 30.61
CA VAL A 181 31.60 -26.31 29.27
C VAL A 181 30.51 -26.15 28.21
N GLY A 182 29.29 -26.61 28.49
CA GLY A 182 28.14 -26.46 27.60
C GLY A 182 27.80 -25.00 27.34
N PHE A 183 27.78 -24.20 28.39
CA PHE A 183 27.49 -22.77 28.32
C PHE A 183 28.55 -22.01 27.51
N ILE A 184 29.84 -22.18 27.83
CA ILE A 184 30.92 -21.50 27.08
C ILE A 184 30.90 -21.89 25.60
N ARG A 185 30.63 -23.16 25.28
CA ARG A 185 30.47 -23.59 23.87
C ARG A 185 29.32 -22.84 23.18
N GLN A 186 28.17 -22.71 23.84
CA GLN A 186 27.03 -21.96 23.29
C GLN A 186 27.40 -20.48 23.06
N VAL A 187 28.09 -19.85 24.01
CA VAL A 187 28.52 -18.45 23.88
C VAL A 187 29.55 -18.28 22.75
N SER A 188 30.55 -19.16 22.66
CA SER A 188 31.51 -19.18 21.55
C SER A 188 30.81 -19.29 20.21
N SER A 189 29.91 -20.27 20.05
CA SER A 189 29.15 -20.46 18.81
C SER A 189 28.23 -19.28 18.47
N PHE A 190 27.76 -18.54 19.47
CA PHE A 190 27.00 -17.31 19.25
C PHE A 190 27.90 -16.19 18.71
N VAL A 191 29.02 -15.92 19.38
CA VAL A 191 29.97 -14.86 18.99
C VAL A 191 30.59 -15.14 17.62
N GLU A 192 31.01 -16.37 17.35
CA GLU A 192 31.68 -16.78 16.11
C GLU A 192 30.75 -16.67 14.88
N ARG A 193 29.45 -16.93 15.04
CA ARG A 193 28.50 -16.88 13.93
C ARG A 193 27.98 -15.48 13.64
N TYR A 194 28.15 -14.54 14.57
CA TYR A 194 27.56 -13.21 14.46
C TYR A 194 28.04 -12.42 13.22
N PRO A 195 29.34 -12.36 12.88
CA PRO A 195 29.81 -11.65 11.68
C PRO A 195 29.31 -12.25 10.36
N GLN A 196 29.08 -13.56 10.31
CA GLN A 196 28.46 -14.20 9.14
C GLN A 196 27.00 -13.76 9.01
N GLY A 197 26.27 -13.74 10.14
CA GLY A 197 24.90 -13.24 10.19
C GLY A 197 24.77 -11.79 9.71
N THR A 198 25.73 -10.91 10.00
CA THR A 198 25.67 -9.52 9.51
C THR A 198 25.82 -9.45 7.99
N SER A 199 26.74 -10.24 7.43
CA SER A 199 26.97 -10.29 5.99
C SER A 199 25.77 -10.88 5.23
N ASP A 200 25.12 -11.89 5.83
CA ASP A 200 23.91 -12.48 5.26
C ASP A 200 22.71 -11.53 5.37
N LEU A 201 22.60 -10.80 6.47
CA LEU A 201 21.57 -9.77 6.64
C LEU A 201 21.71 -8.67 5.61
N ASP A 202 22.92 -8.16 5.33
CA ASP A 202 23.10 -7.11 4.31
C ASP A 202 22.55 -7.53 2.95
N ARG A 203 22.78 -8.79 2.54
CA ARG A 203 22.23 -9.34 1.30
C ARG A 203 20.71 -9.42 1.31
N VAL A 204 20.12 -9.83 2.43
CA VAL A 204 18.65 -9.90 2.59
C VAL A 204 18.04 -8.50 2.53
N ILE A 205 18.67 -7.52 3.16
CA ILE A 205 18.23 -6.13 3.11
C ILE A 205 18.27 -5.61 1.67
N ASP A 206 19.38 -5.82 0.96
CA ASP A 206 19.51 -5.38 -0.44
C ASP A 206 18.39 -5.97 -1.31
N GLN A 207 18.12 -7.27 -1.18
CA GLN A 207 17.01 -7.92 -1.89
C GLN A 207 15.64 -7.31 -1.56
N LYS A 208 15.38 -6.97 -0.29
CA LYS A 208 14.13 -6.33 0.13
C LYS A 208 14.01 -4.89 -0.37
N LEU A 209 15.13 -4.18 -0.56
CA LEU A 209 15.18 -2.82 -1.07
C LEU A 209 15.12 -2.74 -2.60
N GLU A 210 15.52 -3.81 -3.30
CA GLU A 210 15.45 -3.91 -4.76
C GLU A 210 14.04 -4.23 -5.29
N LEU A 211 13.10 -4.60 -4.42
CA LEU A 211 11.70 -4.82 -4.80
C LEU A 211 11.09 -3.56 -5.41
N THR A 212 10.13 -3.72 -6.33
CA THR A 212 9.41 -2.58 -6.93
C THR A 212 8.70 -1.72 -5.89
N LEU A 213 8.22 -2.36 -4.81
CA LEU A 213 7.76 -1.71 -3.59
C LEU A 213 8.62 -2.25 -2.43
N PRO A 214 9.70 -1.54 -2.03
CA PRO A 214 10.62 -1.99 -0.99
C PRO A 214 9.97 -2.35 0.35
N ASP A 215 10.47 -3.38 1.03
CA ASP A 215 9.98 -3.79 2.36
C ASP A 215 10.72 -3.08 3.50
N TYR A 216 10.53 -1.77 3.63
CA TYR A 216 11.22 -0.95 4.63
C TYR A 216 10.96 -1.39 6.08
N ASP A 217 9.73 -1.78 6.43
CA ASP A 217 9.40 -2.27 7.77
C ASP A 217 10.07 -3.61 8.08
N GLY A 218 10.07 -4.53 7.12
CA GLY A 218 10.82 -5.78 7.25
C GLY A 218 12.31 -5.53 7.45
N VAL A 219 12.90 -4.60 6.71
CA VAL A 219 14.32 -4.22 6.86
C VAL A 219 14.61 -3.64 8.25
N LEU A 220 13.82 -2.67 8.70
CA LEU A 220 14.00 -2.06 10.02
C LEU A 220 13.84 -3.08 11.15
N ARG A 221 12.89 -4.01 11.02
CA ARG A 221 12.68 -5.10 11.96
C ARG A 221 13.90 -6.02 12.01
N ASP A 222 14.40 -6.47 10.86
CA ASP A 222 15.55 -7.35 10.79
C ASP A 222 16.82 -6.69 11.37
N LEU A 223 17.05 -5.41 11.06
CA LEU A 223 18.15 -4.61 11.61
C LEU A 223 18.04 -4.50 13.14
N ARG A 224 16.84 -4.21 13.65
CA ARG A 224 16.59 -4.12 15.10
C ARG A 224 16.84 -5.46 15.78
N GLU A 225 16.26 -6.53 15.24
CA GLU A 225 16.41 -7.89 15.78
C GLU A 225 17.88 -8.31 15.83
N MET A 226 18.65 -7.97 14.79
CA MET A 226 20.07 -8.30 14.72
C MET A 226 20.90 -7.63 15.82
N VAL A 227 20.52 -6.44 16.29
CA VAL A 227 21.20 -5.76 17.42
C VAL A 227 20.61 -6.17 18.77
N GLU A 228 19.30 -6.39 18.84
CA GLU A 228 18.57 -6.68 20.07
C GLU A 228 18.86 -8.09 20.61
N VAL A 229 18.92 -9.11 19.74
CA VAL A 229 19.20 -10.49 20.16
C VAL A 229 20.57 -10.60 20.87
N PRO A 230 21.67 -10.02 20.35
CA PRO A 230 22.92 -9.96 21.08
C PRO A 230 22.88 -9.22 22.40
N GLU A 231 22.16 -8.10 22.50
CA GLU A 231 22.01 -7.38 23.76
C GLU A 231 21.38 -8.30 24.83
N GLN A 232 20.29 -8.97 24.47
CA GLN A 232 19.60 -9.91 25.36
C GLN A 232 20.48 -11.11 25.73
N ASN A 233 21.21 -11.68 24.76
CA ASN A 233 22.14 -12.77 25.01
C ASN A 233 23.28 -12.34 25.94
N LEU A 234 23.87 -11.16 25.74
CA LEU A 234 24.89 -10.63 26.64
C LEU A 234 24.34 -10.37 28.05
N ALA A 235 23.08 -9.95 28.19
CA ALA A 235 22.43 -9.82 29.49
C ALA A 235 22.39 -11.16 30.25
N GLN A 236 22.00 -12.24 29.55
CA GLN A 236 21.98 -13.58 30.11
C GLN A 236 23.40 -14.07 30.44
N ILE A 237 24.37 -13.82 29.57
CA ILE A 237 25.77 -14.20 29.80
C ILE A 237 26.36 -13.53 31.03
N VAL A 238 26.16 -12.21 31.15
CA VAL A 238 26.61 -11.45 32.33
C VAL A 238 25.96 -11.97 33.61
N THR A 239 24.68 -12.35 33.56
CA THR A 239 23.96 -12.93 34.71
C THR A 239 24.57 -14.26 35.13
N ILE A 240 24.81 -15.17 34.19
CA ILE A 240 25.40 -16.50 34.47
C ILE A 240 26.83 -16.37 34.98
N PHE A 241 27.64 -15.50 34.37
CA PHE A 241 29.00 -15.23 34.84
C PHE A 241 29.02 -14.63 36.25
N SER A 242 28.06 -13.77 36.58
CA SER A 242 27.93 -13.24 37.95
C SER A 242 27.62 -14.36 38.93
N ALA A 243 26.71 -15.28 38.59
CA ALA A 243 26.40 -16.43 39.44
C ALA A 243 27.63 -17.34 39.68
N TRP A 244 28.47 -17.58 38.66
CA TRP A 244 29.72 -18.34 38.83
C TRP A 244 30.74 -17.61 39.71
N ILE A 245 30.77 -16.28 39.65
CA ILE A 245 31.69 -15.47 40.48
C ILE A 245 31.25 -15.50 41.94
N ASP A 246 29.94 -15.43 42.19
CA ASP A 246 29.35 -15.39 43.53
C ASP A 246 29.29 -16.77 44.20
N ASP A 247 29.27 -17.86 43.42
CA ASP A 247 29.24 -19.24 43.94
C ASP A 247 30.57 -19.63 44.61
N GLU A 248 30.51 -20.01 45.90
CA GLU A 248 31.66 -20.45 46.69
C GLU A 248 32.31 -21.74 46.14
N LEU A 249 31.55 -22.59 45.45
CA LEU A 249 32.05 -23.85 44.89
C LEU A 249 32.79 -23.67 43.57
N THR A 250 32.67 -22.51 42.94
CA THR A 250 33.36 -22.23 41.68
C THR A 250 34.86 -21.99 41.91
N ALA A 251 35.71 -22.69 41.16
CA ALA A 251 37.17 -22.62 41.30
C ALA A 251 37.73 -21.21 41.04
N SER A 252 38.70 -20.76 41.85
CA SER A 252 39.31 -19.42 41.74
C SER A 252 39.90 -19.14 40.36
N ALA A 253 40.54 -20.14 39.74
CA ALA A 253 41.10 -20.02 38.39
C ALA A 253 40.05 -19.72 37.30
N LEU A 254 38.79 -20.16 37.49
CA LEU A 254 37.69 -19.82 36.62
C LEU A 254 37.21 -18.39 36.90
N LYS A 255 37.05 -18.02 38.18
CA LYS A 255 36.62 -16.66 38.57
C LYS A 255 37.57 -15.61 38.01
N GLU A 256 38.88 -15.80 38.12
CA GLU A 256 39.91 -14.89 37.60
C GLU A 256 39.78 -14.64 36.09
N GLN A 257 39.37 -15.65 35.31
CA GLN A 257 39.19 -15.51 33.86
C GLN A 257 37.82 -14.94 33.48
N VAL A 258 36.77 -15.24 34.25
CA VAL A 258 35.39 -14.85 33.95
C VAL A 258 35.06 -13.42 34.38
N ILE A 259 35.66 -12.91 35.45
CA ILE A 259 35.50 -11.52 35.91
C ILE A 259 35.71 -10.48 34.79
N PRO A 260 36.87 -10.45 34.09
CA PRO A 260 37.10 -9.46 33.04
C PRO A 260 36.15 -9.65 31.84
N LEU A 261 35.82 -10.90 31.49
CA LEU A 261 34.86 -11.19 30.43
C LEU A 261 33.46 -10.65 30.75
N ARG A 262 32.97 -10.89 31.98
CA ARG A 262 31.69 -10.37 32.46
C ARG A 262 31.65 -8.85 32.38
N ASP A 263 32.68 -8.18 32.88
CA ASP A 263 32.69 -6.71 32.96
C ASP A 263 32.70 -6.07 31.57
N GLU A 264 33.53 -6.58 30.66
CA GLU A 264 33.57 -6.13 29.28
C GLU A 264 32.26 -6.43 28.54
N MET A 265 31.73 -7.65 28.65
CA MET A 265 30.44 -8.00 28.04
C MET A 265 29.30 -7.15 28.60
N GLY A 266 29.35 -6.79 29.88
CA GLY A 266 28.43 -5.85 30.52
C GLY A 266 28.51 -4.44 29.94
N GLN A 267 29.71 -3.97 29.58
CA GLN A 267 29.89 -2.68 28.89
C GLN A 267 29.38 -2.76 27.44
N THR A 268 29.71 -3.80 26.70
CA THR A 268 29.23 -4.02 25.33
C THR A 268 27.70 -4.07 25.31
N ARG A 269 27.08 -4.79 26.25
CA ARG A 269 25.62 -4.81 26.39
C ARG A 269 25.02 -3.42 26.52
N LYS A 270 25.60 -2.55 27.37
CA LYS A 270 25.12 -1.17 27.52
C LYS A 270 25.22 -0.40 26.20
N GLN A 271 26.33 -0.54 25.47
CA GLN A 271 26.51 0.08 24.16
C GLN A 271 25.49 -0.42 23.13
N LEU A 272 25.13 -1.71 23.16
CA LEU A 272 24.08 -2.26 22.30
C LEU A 272 22.68 -1.76 22.70
N ALA A 273 22.38 -1.67 24.00
CA ALA A 273 21.10 -1.16 24.49
C ALA A 273 20.83 0.29 24.03
N ASP A 274 21.86 1.15 24.02
CA ASP A 274 21.77 2.52 23.51
C ASP A 274 21.48 2.57 21.99
N ARG A 275 21.83 1.52 21.25
CA ARG A 275 21.55 1.40 19.81
C ARG A 275 20.16 0.87 19.54
N VAL A 276 19.75 -0.17 20.26
CA VAL A 276 18.37 -0.69 20.21
C VAL A 276 17.38 0.43 20.50
N SER A 277 17.67 1.27 21.49
CA SER A 277 16.81 2.40 21.86
C SER A 277 16.62 3.40 20.71
N ARG A 278 17.67 3.66 19.92
CA ARG A 278 17.60 4.54 18.73
C ARG A 278 16.78 3.91 17.60
N LEU A 279 16.91 2.60 17.38
CA LEU A 279 16.17 1.87 16.34
C LEU A 279 14.68 1.61 16.65
N ARG A 280 14.24 1.81 17.90
CA ARG A 280 12.83 1.63 18.30
C ARG A 280 11.95 2.84 18.00
N GLY A 281 12.51 4.04 17.85
CA GLY A 281 11.75 5.28 17.61
C GLY A 281 11.28 5.50 16.17
N LEU A 282 11.38 4.47 15.32
CA LEU A 282 11.13 4.57 13.88
C LEU A 282 9.70 4.09 13.59
N GLU A 283 8.76 5.00 13.78
CA GLU A 283 7.34 4.82 13.43
C GLU A 283 7.00 5.75 12.26
N GLY A 284 5.90 5.49 11.53
CA GLY A 284 5.42 6.40 10.47
C GLY A 284 5.25 5.80 9.07
N LEU A 285 5.33 4.48 8.92
CA LEU A 285 5.11 3.80 7.64
C LEU A 285 3.79 3.03 7.53
N ASP A 286 2.87 3.19 8.48
CA ASP A 286 1.64 2.39 8.54
C ASP A 286 0.84 2.45 7.23
N ASP A 287 0.79 3.62 6.60
CA ASP A 287 0.11 3.85 5.34
C ASP A 287 0.78 3.10 4.16
N TYR A 288 2.07 3.33 3.97
CA TYR A 288 2.87 2.66 2.94
C TYR A 288 2.86 1.13 3.12
N ASN A 289 3.10 0.66 4.35
CA ASN A 289 3.14 -0.76 4.68
C ASN A 289 1.79 -1.43 4.49
N ARG A 290 0.69 -0.74 4.78
CA ARG A 290 -0.66 -1.24 4.50
C ARG A 290 -0.84 -1.41 2.99
N VAL A 291 -0.59 -0.36 2.22
CA VAL A 291 -0.75 -0.38 0.75
C VAL A 291 0.15 -1.45 0.12
N ARG A 292 1.42 -1.55 0.52
CA ARG A 292 2.36 -2.57 0.06
C ARG A 292 1.80 -3.98 0.30
N ARG A 293 1.40 -4.30 1.52
CA ARG A 293 0.84 -5.62 1.89
C ARG A 293 -0.46 -5.91 1.16
N GLU A 294 -1.34 -4.93 1.03
CA GLU A 294 -2.60 -5.11 0.32
C GLU A 294 -2.36 -5.43 -1.17
N LEU A 295 -1.31 -4.86 -1.77
CA LEU A 295 -0.89 -5.12 -3.15
C LEU A 295 -0.13 -6.43 -3.37
N GLU A 296 0.26 -7.14 -2.31
CA GLU A 296 0.75 -8.52 -2.41
C GLU A 296 -0.38 -9.49 -2.76
N ASN A 297 -1.64 -9.12 -2.49
CA ASN A 297 -2.78 -9.93 -2.88
C ASN A 297 -2.98 -9.88 -4.40
N PRO A 298 -3.30 -11.02 -5.04
CA PRO A 298 -3.69 -11.02 -6.43
C PRO A 298 -5.00 -10.26 -6.61
N ASP A 299 -5.14 -9.60 -7.76
CA ASP A 299 -6.35 -8.94 -8.21
C ASP A 299 -6.91 -7.90 -7.22
N THR A 300 -6.46 -6.66 -7.36
CA THR A 300 -6.84 -5.56 -6.46
C THR A 300 -7.45 -4.39 -7.23
N VAL A 301 -8.29 -3.63 -6.54
CA VAL A 301 -8.82 -2.35 -7.00
C VAL A 301 -8.27 -1.28 -6.08
N MET A 302 -7.47 -0.39 -6.63
CA MET A 302 -6.93 0.77 -5.93
C MET A 302 -7.78 1.99 -6.19
N ILE A 303 -8.03 2.78 -5.16
CA ILE A 303 -8.68 4.08 -5.24
C ILE A 303 -7.70 5.10 -4.68
N MET A 304 -7.28 6.03 -5.53
CA MET A 304 -6.24 7.00 -5.21
C MET A 304 -6.82 8.41 -5.31
N SER A 305 -6.51 9.26 -4.34
CA SER A 305 -6.70 10.72 -4.38
C SER A 305 -5.32 11.40 -4.32
N ASP A 306 -5.24 12.71 -4.08
CA ASP A 306 -3.94 13.38 -3.94
C ASP A 306 -3.25 13.02 -2.61
N ASP A 307 -4.02 12.81 -1.54
CA ASP A 307 -3.55 12.63 -0.17
C ASP A 307 -3.68 11.18 0.35
N GLU A 308 -4.53 10.36 -0.26
CA GLU A 308 -4.87 9.03 0.26
C GLU A 308 -4.89 7.94 -0.82
N VAL A 309 -4.48 6.74 -0.44
CA VAL A 309 -4.58 5.51 -1.25
C VAL A 309 -5.32 4.42 -0.47
N ARG A 310 -6.31 3.81 -1.14
CA ARG A 310 -7.04 2.64 -0.64
C ARG A 310 -6.86 1.47 -1.59
N VAL A 311 -6.71 0.28 -1.05
CA VAL A 311 -6.67 -0.95 -1.83
C VAL A 311 -7.80 -1.86 -1.37
N ILE A 312 -8.57 -2.37 -2.33
CA ILE A 312 -9.68 -3.29 -2.10
C ILE A 312 -9.34 -4.57 -2.83
N ALA A 313 -9.24 -5.69 -2.11
CA ALA A 313 -9.07 -6.99 -2.74
C ALA A 313 -10.29 -7.33 -3.58
N LEU A 314 -10.11 -7.75 -4.83
CA LEU A 314 -11.23 -8.02 -5.74
C LEU A 314 -12.14 -9.13 -5.20
N ALA A 315 -11.56 -10.14 -4.55
CA ALA A 315 -12.32 -11.20 -3.87
C ALA A 315 -13.32 -10.66 -2.81
N SER A 316 -13.02 -9.53 -2.16
CA SER A 316 -13.92 -8.90 -1.18
C SER A 316 -15.15 -8.22 -1.81
N MET A 317 -15.14 -8.04 -3.14
CA MET A 317 -16.27 -7.53 -3.91
C MET A 317 -17.31 -8.61 -4.21
N PHE A 318 -17.09 -9.85 -3.79
CA PHE A 318 -17.99 -10.97 -3.99
C PHE A 318 -18.38 -11.58 -2.64
N ARG A 319 -19.67 -11.78 -2.40
CA ARG A 319 -20.18 -12.45 -1.20
C ARG A 319 -20.92 -13.73 -1.60
N ARG A 320 -20.79 -14.78 -0.81
CA ARG A 320 -21.65 -15.96 -0.97
C ARG A 320 -23.08 -15.61 -0.61
N ASP A 321 -24.04 -15.98 -1.45
CA ASP A 321 -25.45 -15.88 -1.10
C ASP A 321 -25.74 -16.85 0.06
N THR A 322 -26.10 -16.29 1.22
CA THR A 322 -26.41 -17.05 2.44
C THR A 322 -27.91 -17.09 2.74
N SER A 323 -28.74 -16.63 1.81
CA SER A 323 -30.20 -16.65 1.95
C SER A 323 -30.71 -18.08 2.24
N GLN A 324 -31.74 -18.17 3.08
CA GLN A 324 -32.34 -19.46 3.46
C GLN A 324 -32.90 -20.22 2.24
N GLU A 325 -33.26 -19.50 1.18
CA GLU A 325 -33.68 -20.05 -0.11
C GLU A 325 -32.53 -20.75 -0.86
N ALA A 326 -31.32 -20.19 -0.82
CA ALA A 326 -30.11 -20.83 -1.37
C ALA A 326 -29.67 -22.06 -0.55
N GLN A 327 -30.01 -22.11 0.75
CA GLN A 327 -29.73 -23.27 1.61
C GLN A 327 -30.74 -24.42 1.46
N GLN A 328 -31.95 -24.15 0.93
CA GLN A 328 -32.98 -25.17 0.68
C GLN A 328 -32.86 -25.85 -0.69
N GLN A 329 -31.98 -25.37 -1.58
CA GLN A 329 -31.73 -25.98 -2.88
C GLN A 329 -30.81 -27.21 -2.74
N ALA A 330 -31.14 -28.28 -3.47
CA ALA A 330 -30.45 -29.56 -3.40
C ALA A 330 -28.94 -29.43 -3.73
N PRO A 331 -28.06 -30.22 -3.10
CA PRO A 331 -26.60 -30.07 -3.21
C PRO A 331 -26.03 -30.21 -4.64
N GLU A 332 -26.80 -30.75 -5.60
CA GLU A 332 -26.37 -30.95 -6.98
C GLU A 332 -26.61 -29.74 -7.92
N GLN A 333 -27.28 -28.68 -7.47
CA GLN A 333 -27.49 -27.42 -8.21
C GLN A 333 -26.86 -26.21 -7.52
N LYS A 334 -25.80 -26.43 -6.72
CA LYS A 334 -25.01 -25.34 -6.12
C LYS A 334 -24.06 -24.73 -7.15
N ASP A 335 -24.58 -24.00 -8.12
CA ASP A 335 -23.80 -22.87 -8.61
C ASP A 335 -23.74 -21.87 -7.44
N GLU A 336 -22.60 -21.79 -6.76
CA GLU A 336 -22.35 -20.80 -5.70
C GLU A 336 -22.46 -19.40 -6.33
N ALA A 337 -23.68 -18.88 -6.47
CA ALA A 337 -23.93 -17.57 -7.04
C ALA A 337 -23.34 -16.51 -6.10
N LEU A 338 -22.14 -16.04 -6.45
CA LEU A 338 -21.50 -14.94 -5.75
C LEU A 338 -22.29 -13.66 -6.03
N LEU A 339 -22.82 -13.05 -4.96
CA LEU A 339 -23.43 -11.73 -5.00
C LEU A 339 -22.30 -10.69 -5.11
N PHE A 340 -22.30 -9.95 -6.22
CA PHE A 340 -21.37 -8.86 -6.41
C PHE A 340 -21.76 -7.65 -5.54
N THR A 341 -20.86 -7.26 -4.64
CA THR A 341 -20.96 -6.09 -3.76
C THR A 341 -19.89 -5.02 -4.07
N GLY A 342 -19.27 -5.07 -5.24
CA GLY A 342 -18.18 -4.12 -5.58
C GLY A 342 -18.63 -2.66 -5.62
N GLU A 343 -19.88 -2.38 -5.97
CA GLU A 343 -20.43 -1.03 -5.89
C GLU A 343 -20.41 -0.49 -4.45
N GLU A 344 -20.87 -1.28 -3.47
CA GLU A 344 -20.88 -0.92 -2.04
C GLU A 344 -19.46 -0.59 -1.56
N GLN A 345 -18.48 -1.43 -1.92
CA GLN A 345 -17.09 -1.29 -1.49
C GLN A 345 -16.43 -0.03 -2.07
N ILE A 346 -16.57 0.20 -3.38
CA ILE A 346 -15.95 1.35 -4.06
C ILE A 346 -16.62 2.65 -3.61
N THR A 347 -17.95 2.67 -3.56
CA THR A 347 -18.72 3.83 -3.10
C THR A 347 -18.37 4.17 -1.66
N GLY A 348 -18.33 3.18 -0.77
CA GLY A 348 -17.95 3.38 0.62
C GLY A 348 -16.53 3.90 0.78
N ALA A 349 -15.59 3.43 -0.03
CA ALA A 349 -14.22 3.95 -0.04
C ALA A 349 -14.16 5.40 -0.53
N LEU A 350 -14.86 5.76 -1.61
CA LEU A 350 -14.92 7.14 -2.11
C LEU A 350 -15.54 8.09 -1.07
N VAL A 351 -16.66 7.69 -0.44
CA VAL A 351 -17.27 8.45 0.65
C VAL A 351 -16.26 8.66 1.78
N GLY A 352 -15.56 7.60 2.17
CA GLY A 352 -14.55 7.64 3.22
C GLY A 352 -13.42 8.63 2.94
N MET A 353 -12.96 8.70 1.69
CA MET A 353 -11.87 9.61 1.26
C MET A 353 -12.32 11.06 1.03
N GLU A 354 -13.63 11.31 0.90
CA GLU A 354 -14.24 12.66 0.84
C GLU A 354 -14.45 13.27 2.23
N MET A 355 -14.42 12.45 3.30
CA MET A 355 -14.55 12.93 4.67
C MET A 355 -13.25 13.60 5.14
N GLU A 356 -13.35 14.84 5.59
CA GLU A 356 -12.21 15.59 6.16
C GLU A 356 -11.73 15.00 7.51
N GLN A 357 -12.66 14.39 8.26
CA GLN A 357 -12.38 13.78 9.55
C GLN A 357 -12.88 12.34 9.54
N LYS A 358 -12.08 11.45 10.11
CA LYS A 358 -12.43 10.03 10.27
C LYS A 358 -13.50 9.89 11.36
N PRO A 359 -14.78 9.65 11.03
CA PRO A 359 -15.80 9.51 12.06
C PRO A 359 -15.52 8.30 12.96
N MET A 360 -15.68 8.46 14.28
CA MET A 360 -15.49 7.36 15.22
C MET A 360 -16.82 6.66 15.54
N VAL A 361 -16.81 5.32 15.51
CA VAL A 361 -17.86 4.46 16.03
C VAL A 361 -17.29 3.65 17.19
N ILE A 362 -17.97 3.73 18.33
CA ILE A 362 -17.58 3.03 19.55
C ILE A 362 -18.60 1.92 19.80
N PHE A 363 -18.12 0.68 19.79
CA PHE A 363 -18.93 -0.46 20.20
C PHE A 363 -18.88 -0.57 21.71
N VAL A 364 -20.02 -0.35 22.36
CA VAL A 364 -20.13 -0.43 23.82
C VAL A 364 -20.50 -1.85 24.22
N SER A 365 -19.63 -2.51 24.98
CA SER A 365 -19.84 -3.87 25.48
C SER A 365 -19.87 -3.89 27.02
N SER A 366 -20.82 -4.62 27.61
CA SER A 366 -20.86 -4.90 29.05
C SER A 366 -20.34 -6.31 29.39
N ALA A 367 -19.96 -7.10 28.37
CA ALA A 367 -19.53 -8.47 28.49
C ALA A 367 -17.99 -8.57 28.63
N GLN A 368 -17.48 -9.67 29.20
CA GLN A 368 -16.03 -9.96 29.16
C GLN A 368 -15.52 -10.20 27.73
N GLN A 369 -16.42 -10.48 26.78
CA GLN A 369 -16.09 -10.65 25.39
C GLN A 369 -16.12 -9.30 24.65
N PRO A 370 -15.13 -9.01 23.79
CA PRO A 370 -15.12 -7.80 23.00
C PRO A 370 -16.33 -7.79 22.04
N ALA A 371 -16.89 -6.61 21.79
CA ALA A 371 -17.90 -6.43 20.75
C ALA A 371 -17.32 -6.59 19.35
N THR A 372 -16.03 -6.29 19.17
CA THR A 372 -15.32 -6.34 17.89
C THR A 372 -14.16 -7.37 17.89
N GLY A 373 -13.48 -7.53 16.76
CA GLY A 373 -12.37 -8.47 16.60
C GLY A 373 -12.81 -9.91 16.29
N PRO A 374 -11.89 -10.88 16.19
CA PRO A 374 -12.17 -12.23 15.66
C PRO A 374 -13.26 -13.02 16.41
N ARG A 375 -13.50 -12.68 17.67
CA ARG A 375 -14.50 -13.32 18.54
C ARG A 375 -15.67 -12.39 18.88
N GLY A 376 -15.73 -11.20 18.29
CA GLY A 376 -16.73 -10.20 18.60
C GLY A 376 -18.04 -10.41 17.87
N VAL A 377 -19.15 -10.20 18.56
CA VAL A 377 -20.51 -10.37 18.00
C VAL A 377 -20.76 -9.43 16.81
N PHE A 378 -20.10 -8.27 16.79
CA PHE A 378 -20.23 -7.28 15.74
C PHE A 378 -19.01 -7.22 14.81
N ALA A 379 -18.16 -8.26 14.78
CA ALA A 379 -16.95 -8.29 13.95
C ALA A 379 -17.19 -7.88 12.50
N GLY A 380 -18.22 -8.43 11.86
CA GLY A 380 -18.57 -8.13 10.47
C GLY A 380 -19.17 -6.72 10.24
N VAL A 381 -19.71 -6.07 11.27
CA VAL A 381 -20.16 -4.67 11.21
C VAL A 381 -18.98 -3.73 11.42
N ALA A 382 -18.15 -4.02 12.43
CA ALA A 382 -16.92 -3.31 12.72
C ALA A 382 -15.99 -3.29 11.50
N GLU A 383 -15.84 -4.41 10.80
CA GLU A 383 -15.00 -4.48 9.61
C GLU A 383 -15.54 -3.62 8.46
N ARG A 384 -16.86 -3.65 8.22
CA ARG A 384 -17.49 -2.77 7.23
C ARG A 384 -17.31 -1.29 7.56
N LEU A 385 -17.47 -0.92 8.82
CA LEU A 385 -17.24 0.45 9.29
C LEU A 385 -15.78 0.88 9.04
N ARG A 386 -14.80 0.01 9.34
CA ARG A 386 -13.39 0.29 9.03
C ARG A 386 -13.16 0.50 7.53
N THR A 387 -13.76 -0.34 6.67
CA THR A 387 -13.68 -0.17 5.20
C THR A 387 -14.29 1.16 4.74
N MET A 388 -15.34 1.65 5.40
CA MET A 388 -15.99 2.95 5.13
C MET A 388 -15.29 4.16 5.78
N ASN A 389 -14.04 4.01 6.24
CA ASN A 389 -13.29 5.05 6.94
C ASN A 389 -13.83 5.46 8.31
N PHE A 390 -14.48 4.58 9.05
CA PHE A 390 -14.77 4.85 10.45
C PHE A 390 -13.60 4.40 11.33
N GLN A 391 -13.23 5.20 12.32
CA GLN A 391 -12.42 4.73 13.44
C GLN A 391 -13.33 3.84 14.30
N VAL A 392 -12.97 2.59 14.49
CA VAL A 392 -13.80 1.63 15.24
C VAL A 392 -13.10 1.22 16.51
N GLU A 393 -13.66 1.66 17.64
CA GLU A 393 -13.16 1.34 18.98
C GLU A 393 -14.12 0.40 19.72
N ASP A 394 -13.57 -0.42 20.60
CA ASP A 394 -14.34 -1.22 21.55
C ASP A 394 -14.21 -0.58 22.93
N TRP A 395 -15.33 -0.31 23.59
CA TRP A 395 -15.33 0.31 24.91
C TRP A 395 -16.17 -0.51 25.89
N ASN A 396 -15.50 -1.01 26.92
CA ASN A 396 -16.14 -1.69 28.04
C ASN A 396 -16.07 -0.80 29.30
N PRO A 397 -17.16 -0.10 29.67
CA PRO A 397 -17.18 0.74 30.87
C PRO A 397 -17.05 -0.06 32.17
N SER A 398 -17.34 -1.36 32.18
CA SER A 398 -17.33 -2.20 33.38
C SER A 398 -15.94 -2.76 33.71
N GLY A 399 -15.01 -2.76 32.75
CA GLY A 399 -13.64 -3.26 32.93
C GLY A 399 -12.63 -2.21 33.42
N GLN A 400 -13.05 -0.95 33.58
CA GLN A 400 -12.15 0.13 34.01
C GLN A 400 -12.01 0.18 35.54
N ARG A 401 -10.82 0.55 36.03
CA ARG A 401 -10.62 0.82 37.46
C ARG A 401 -11.59 1.94 37.88
N PRO A 402 -12.24 1.84 39.06
CA PRO A 402 -13.11 2.91 39.54
C PRO A 402 -12.36 4.24 39.54
N PRO A 403 -12.98 5.34 39.11
CA PRO A 403 -12.32 6.63 39.11
C PRO A 403 -11.91 7.04 40.53
N ILE A 404 -10.78 7.77 40.60
CA ILE A 404 -10.16 8.21 41.86
C ILE A 404 -11.10 9.13 42.66
N PHE A 405 -12.05 9.78 41.98
CA PHE A 405 -13.02 10.68 42.59
C PHE A 405 -14.44 10.10 42.54
N PRO A 406 -15.17 10.07 43.67
CA PRO A 406 -16.55 9.61 43.70
C PRO A 406 -17.43 10.53 42.83
N GLY A 407 -18.14 9.94 41.87
CA GLY A 407 -19.07 10.63 40.98
C GLY A 407 -18.61 10.81 39.52
N GLN A 408 -17.37 10.45 39.16
CA GLN A 408 -16.97 10.38 37.75
C GLN A 408 -17.42 9.05 37.14
N GLN A 409 -18.02 9.10 35.95
CA GLN A 409 -18.28 7.91 35.13
C GLN A 409 -17.10 7.72 34.16
N PRO A 410 -16.70 6.47 33.84
CA PRO A 410 -15.71 6.22 32.81
C PRO A 410 -16.18 6.86 31.49
N GLN A 411 -15.30 7.58 30.82
CA GLN A 411 -15.60 8.22 29.54
C GLN A 411 -15.22 7.30 28.37
N PRO A 412 -15.99 7.33 27.26
CA PRO A 412 -15.62 6.62 26.06
C PRO A 412 -14.36 7.22 25.42
N PRO A 413 -13.64 6.45 24.58
CA PRO A 413 -12.56 6.98 23.75
C PRO A 413 -13.01 8.20 22.96
N THR A 414 -12.15 9.22 22.86
CA THR A 414 -12.41 10.39 22.01
C THR A 414 -11.68 10.25 20.67
N PRO A 415 -12.25 10.75 19.55
CA PRO A 415 -11.56 10.81 18.27
C PRO A 415 -10.18 11.46 18.42
N GLN A 416 -9.18 10.91 17.72
CA GLN A 416 -7.89 11.59 17.62
C GLN A 416 -8.11 12.89 16.84
N PRO A 417 -7.57 14.03 17.31
CA PRO A 417 -7.61 15.26 16.53
C PRO A 417 -6.94 15.04 15.17
N PRO A 418 -7.36 15.77 14.11
CA PRO A 418 -6.67 15.74 12.84
C PRO A 418 -5.18 15.99 13.05
N ALA A 419 -4.31 15.23 12.36
CA ALA A 419 -2.89 15.53 12.33
C ALA A 419 -2.74 16.99 11.87
N GLU A 420 -2.09 17.82 12.70
CA GLU A 420 -1.83 19.20 12.35
C GLU A 420 -1.03 19.21 11.03
N PRO A 421 -1.42 20.00 10.02
CA PRO A 421 -0.60 20.12 8.82
C PRO A 421 0.78 20.61 9.28
N GLU A 422 1.84 19.90 8.88
CA GLU A 422 3.19 20.34 9.21
C GLU A 422 3.36 21.79 8.75
N PRO A 423 3.85 22.69 9.62
CA PRO A 423 3.99 24.09 9.27
C PRO A 423 5.06 24.23 8.18
N GLY A 424 4.63 24.39 6.93
CA GLY A 424 5.53 24.65 5.80
C GLY A 424 5.15 24.06 4.43
N GLN A 425 3.94 23.52 4.23
CA GLN A 425 3.44 23.17 2.89
C GLN A 425 2.74 24.33 2.19
#